data_AF-A0A8B6M645-F1
#
_entry.id   AF-A0A8B6M645-F1
#
_cell.length_a   1.000
_cell.length_b   1.000
_cell.length_c   1.000
_cell.angle_alpha   90.00
_cell.angle_beta   90.00
_cell.angle_gamma   90.00
#
_symmetry.space_group_name_H-M   'P 1'
#
loop_
_entity.id
_entity.type
_entity.pdbx_description
1 polymer ?
#
loop_
_entity_poly.entity_id
_entity_poly.type
_entity_poly.pdbx_seq_one_letter_code
_entity_poly.pdbx_strand_id
1 'polypeptide(L)'
;MTELGRHMQPGELEATVERINAQLAAEGRPPLQFKTIPQGAATSVWAAFVAPAEEIGGRYCEDCQVSQLTEGLISPVTPGVRPYALDPEHAKALWARSEELVGERF
;
A
#
# COMPACT_ATOMS: atom_id res chain seq x y z
N MET A 1 8.42 1.55 9.37
CA MET A 1 7.84 0.19 9.41
C MET A 1 7.02 0.11 10.68
N THR A 2 5.79 -0.41 10.63
CA THR A 2 5.01 -0.57 11.87
C THR A 2 5.68 -1.62 12.75
N GLU A 3 5.45 -1.53 14.05
CA GLU A 3 6.02 -2.46 15.02
C GLU A 3 5.37 -3.85 15.05
N LEU A 4 4.51 -4.17 14.08
CA LEU A 4 3.77 -5.44 13.97
C LEU A 4 4.67 -6.67 14.01
N GLY A 5 5.92 -6.56 13.53
CA GLY A 5 6.88 -7.66 13.54
C GLY A 5 7.18 -8.23 14.94
N ARG A 6 6.97 -7.46 16.01
CA ARG A 6 7.17 -7.94 17.40
C ARG A 6 6.19 -9.04 17.83
N HIS A 7 5.11 -9.23 17.08
CA HIS A 7 4.09 -10.24 17.34
C HIS A 7 4.27 -11.51 16.49
N MET A 8 5.27 -11.54 15.61
CA MET A 8 5.59 -12.71 14.79
C MET A 8 6.45 -13.69 15.59
N GLN A 9 6.29 -14.99 15.32
CA GLN A 9 7.20 -15.99 15.86
C GLN A 9 8.61 -15.80 15.29
N PRO A 10 9.67 -16.16 16.04
CA PRO A 10 11.03 -16.11 15.50
C PRO A 10 11.14 -16.93 14.20
N GLY A 11 11.70 -16.34 13.14
CA GLY A 11 11.86 -17.01 11.84
C GLY A 11 10.65 -16.93 10.90
N GLU A 12 9.50 -16.42 11.36
CA GLU A 12 8.27 -16.39 10.55
C GLU A 12 8.36 -15.41 9.37
N LEU A 13 9.03 -14.27 9.56
CA LEU A 13 9.26 -13.31 8.49
C LEU A 13 10.20 -13.88 7.43
N GLU A 14 11.28 -14.52 7.86
CA GLU A 14 12.26 -15.18 7.00
C GLU A 14 11.58 -16.27 6.15
N ALA A 15 10.79 -17.15 6.79
CA ALA A 15 10.03 -18.18 6.08
C ALA A 15 9.02 -17.59 5.08
N THR A 16 8.41 -16.45 5.42
CA THR A 16 7.50 -15.73 4.51
C THR A 16 8.25 -15.18 3.30
N VAL A 17 9.42 -14.55 3.51
CA VAL A 17 10.26 -14.02 2.43
C VAL A 17 10.77 -15.15 1.52
N GLU A 18 11.19 -16.28 2.09
CA GLU A 18 11.60 -17.46 1.32
C GLU A 18 10.48 -17.98 0.42
N ARG A 19 9.26 -18.11 0.96
CA ARG A 19 8.08 -18.54 0.19
C ARG A 19 7.77 -17.56 -0.94
N ILE A 20 7.83 -16.26 -0.69
CA ILE A 20 7.62 -15.22 -1.72
C ILE A 20 8.69 -15.33 -2.82
N ASN A 21 9.96 -15.47 -2.44
CA ASN A 21 11.06 -15.58 -3.40
C ASN A 21 10.98 -16.85 -4.25
N ALA A 22 10.57 -17.98 -3.67
CA ALA A 22 10.33 -19.21 -4.41
C ALA A 22 9.23 -19.05 -5.47
N GLN A 23 8.13 -18.38 -5.11
CA GLN A 23 7.05 -18.08 -6.04
C GLN A 23 7.53 -17.14 -7.17
N LEU A 24 8.24 -16.06 -6.83
CA LEU A 24 8.80 -15.12 -7.81
C LEU A 24 9.74 -15.82 -8.79
N ALA A 25 10.61 -16.71 -8.29
CA ALA A 25 11.52 -17.49 -9.13
C ALA A 25 10.75 -18.41 -10.10
N ALA A 26 9.67 -19.05 -9.66
CA ALA A 26 8.80 -19.87 -10.52
C ALA A 26 8.11 -19.03 -11.62
N GLU A 27 7.84 -17.76 -11.35
CA GLU A 27 7.30 -16.78 -12.31
C GLU A 27 8.38 -16.10 -13.17
N GLY A 28 9.67 -16.43 -12.98
CA GLY A 28 10.79 -15.79 -13.70
C GLY A 28 11.07 -14.35 -13.27
N ARG A 29 10.64 -13.96 -12.06
CA ARG A 29 10.76 -12.61 -11.50
C ARG A 29 11.93 -12.50 -10.51
N PRO A 30 12.53 -11.31 -10.34
CA PRO A 30 13.60 -11.11 -9.35
C PRO A 30 13.08 -11.33 -7.92
N PRO A 31 13.97 -11.66 -6.96
CA PRO A 31 13.58 -11.81 -5.56
C PRO A 31 13.09 -10.50 -4.96
N LEU A 32 12.25 -10.60 -3.93
CA LEU A 32 11.76 -9.47 -3.14
C LEU A 32 12.94 -8.61 -2.67
N GLN A 33 12.83 -7.31 -2.95
CA GLN A 33 13.76 -6.31 -2.46
C GLN A 33 12.99 -5.37 -1.54
N PHE A 34 13.49 -5.21 -0.31
CA PHE A 34 12.97 -4.17 0.57
C PHE A 34 13.40 -2.81 0.03
N LYS A 35 12.44 -1.87 0.00
CA LYS A 35 12.74 -0.49 -0.36
C LYS A 35 13.73 0.11 0.63
N THR A 36 14.70 0.85 0.09
CA THR A 36 15.52 1.77 0.90
C THR A 36 14.67 2.90 1.46
N ILE A 37 15.15 3.61 2.48
CA ILE A 37 14.44 4.75 3.06
C ILE A 37 14.07 5.81 1.98
N PRO A 38 14.99 6.24 1.10
CA PRO A 38 14.63 7.18 0.03
C PRO A 38 13.55 6.65 -0.92
N GLN A 39 13.60 5.36 -1.28
CA GLN A 39 12.57 4.73 -2.12
C GLN A 39 11.21 4.65 -1.42
N GLY A 40 11.19 4.43 -0.10
CA GLY A 40 9.96 4.44 0.69
C GLY A 40 9.28 5.81 0.76
N ALA A 41 10.07 6.89 0.75
CA ALA A 41 9.56 8.26 0.76
C ALA A 41 9.21 8.80 -0.65
N ALA A 42 9.71 8.16 -1.71
CA ALA A 42 9.67 8.68 -3.07
C ALA A 42 8.26 9.00 -3.56
N THR A 43 7.28 8.12 -3.36
CA THR A 43 5.90 8.35 -3.82
C THR A 43 5.28 9.58 -3.17
N SER A 44 5.49 9.79 -1.86
CA SER A 44 4.97 10.95 -1.16
C SER A 44 5.60 12.25 -1.67
N VAL A 45 6.91 12.26 -1.90
CA VAL A 45 7.63 13.42 -2.46
C VAL A 45 7.17 13.69 -3.89
N TRP A 46 7.05 12.66 -4.71
CA TRP A 46 6.55 12.76 -6.08
C TRP A 46 5.13 13.34 -6.13
N ALA A 47 4.20 12.82 -5.32
CA ALA A 47 2.83 13.31 -5.27
C ALA A 47 2.73 14.75 -4.78
N ALA A 48 3.58 15.15 -3.82
CA ALA A 48 3.54 16.49 -3.23
C ALA A 48 4.16 17.57 -4.14
N PHE A 49 5.20 17.24 -4.91
CA PHE A 49 6.04 18.25 -5.57
C PHE A 49 6.21 18.10 -7.08
N VAL A 50 5.85 16.95 -7.65
CA VAL A 50 6.16 16.64 -9.05
C VAL A 50 4.90 16.34 -9.87
N ALA A 51 3.98 15.55 -9.31
CA ALA A 51 2.80 15.09 -10.03
C ALA A 51 1.79 16.24 -10.30
N PRO A 52 1.15 16.29 -11.48
CA PRO A 52 0.07 17.23 -11.75
C PRO A 52 -1.13 16.95 -10.84
N ALA A 53 -1.62 17.97 -10.13
CA ALA A 53 -2.68 17.82 -9.13
C ALA A 53 -3.99 17.30 -9.73
N GLU A 54 -4.30 17.73 -10.96
CA GLU A 54 -5.45 17.29 -11.74
C GLU A 54 -5.40 15.80 -12.12
N GLU A 55 -4.20 15.21 -12.18
CA GLU A 55 -4.03 13.79 -12.51
C GLU A 55 -4.11 12.88 -11.28
N ILE A 56 -3.70 13.38 -10.11
CA ILE A 56 -3.57 12.58 -8.88
C ILE A 56 -4.60 12.89 -7.80
N GLY A 57 -5.37 13.98 -7.94
CA GLY A 57 -6.34 14.41 -6.94
C GLY A 57 -7.31 13.31 -6.50
N GLY A 58 -7.27 12.94 -5.22
CA GLY A 58 -8.13 11.91 -4.64
C GLY A 58 -7.82 10.47 -5.08
N ARG A 59 -6.69 10.22 -5.76
CA ARG A 59 -6.32 8.88 -6.26
C ARG A 59 -5.27 8.22 -5.38
N TYR A 60 -5.33 6.89 -5.31
CA TYR A 60 -4.30 6.10 -4.64
C TYR A 60 -3.02 6.07 -5.49
N CYS A 61 -1.91 6.48 -4.90
CA CYS A 61 -0.61 6.53 -5.56
C CYS A 61 0.36 5.52 -4.94
N GLU A 62 1.10 4.80 -5.77
CA GLU A 62 2.18 3.91 -5.37
C GLU A 62 3.29 3.95 -6.42
N ASP A 63 4.54 3.66 -6.02
CA ASP A 63 5.70 3.64 -6.92
C ASP A 63 5.82 4.86 -7.86
N CYS A 64 5.60 6.06 -7.31
CA CYS A 64 5.62 7.34 -8.04
C CYS A 64 4.65 7.43 -9.23
N GLN A 65 3.49 6.78 -9.13
CA GLN A 65 2.42 6.85 -10.13
C GLN A 65 1.04 6.63 -9.48
N VAL A 66 -0.03 6.88 -10.25
CA VAL A 66 -1.38 6.46 -9.86
C VAL A 66 -1.49 4.94 -10.00
N SER A 67 -1.93 4.28 -8.94
CA SER A 67 -2.10 2.83 -8.91
C SER A 67 -3.27 2.36 -9.78
N GLN A 68 -3.16 1.14 -10.30
CA GLN A 68 -4.23 0.52 -11.06
C GLN A 68 -5.26 -0.14 -10.13
N LEU A 69 -6.53 -0.06 -10.52
CA LEU A 69 -7.58 -0.84 -9.86
C LEU A 69 -7.40 -2.32 -10.19
N THR A 70 -7.49 -3.18 -9.18
CA THR A 70 -7.36 -4.62 -9.38
C THR A 70 -8.25 -5.43 -8.44
N GLU A 71 -8.84 -6.48 -9.00
CA GLU A 71 -9.51 -7.56 -8.26
C GLU A 71 -8.57 -8.76 -8.01
N GLY A 72 -7.39 -8.77 -8.64
CA GLY A 72 -6.37 -9.82 -8.48
C GLY A 72 -5.59 -9.68 -7.17
N LEU A 73 -4.86 -10.71 -6.74
CA LEU A 73 -4.13 -10.70 -5.46
C LEU A 73 -3.24 -9.46 -5.29
N ILE A 74 -3.38 -8.76 -4.16
CA ILE A 74 -2.43 -7.73 -3.71
C ILE A 74 -1.49 -8.38 -2.71
N SER A 75 -0.20 -8.15 -2.89
CA SER A 75 0.89 -8.75 -2.14
C SER A 75 2.05 -7.74 -2.06
N PRO A 76 3.09 -7.99 -1.25
CA PRO A 76 4.26 -7.12 -1.18
C PRO A 76 4.99 -6.87 -2.52
N VAL A 77 4.66 -7.64 -3.57
CA VAL A 77 5.34 -7.61 -4.88
C VAL A 77 4.39 -7.33 -6.05
N THR A 78 3.14 -6.97 -5.77
CA THR A 78 2.15 -6.66 -6.81
C THR A 78 1.46 -5.33 -6.50
N PRO A 79 1.49 -4.36 -7.43
CA PRO A 79 0.79 -3.09 -7.24
C PRO A 79 -0.73 -3.29 -7.28
N GLY A 80 -1.45 -2.30 -6.76
CA GLY A 80 -2.85 -2.12 -7.05
C GLY A 80 -3.67 -1.59 -5.88
N VAL A 81 -4.85 -1.05 -6.22
CA VAL A 81 -5.87 -0.64 -5.26
C VAL A 81 -7.15 -1.45 -5.47
N ARG A 82 -7.80 -1.81 -4.36
CA ARG A 82 -9.09 -2.52 -4.40
C ARG A 82 -10.24 -1.57 -4.67
N PRO A 83 -11.26 -1.98 -5.46
CA PRO A 83 -12.42 -1.14 -5.70
C PRO A 83 -13.14 -0.71 -4.41
N TYR A 84 -13.24 -1.59 -3.40
CA TYR A 84 -13.88 -1.23 -2.12
C TYR A 84 -13.18 -0.08 -1.38
N ALA A 85 -11.88 0.13 -1.62
CA ALA A 85 -11.10 1.19 -0.99
C ALA A 85 -11.36 2.57 -1.64
N LEU A 86 -11.99 2.57 -2.82
CA LEU A 86 -12.37 3.76 -3.57
C LEU A 86 -13.89 4.02 -3.52
N ASP A 87 -14.62 3.26 -2.72
CA ASP A 87 -16.07 3.39 -2.58
C ASP A 87 -16.43 4.66 -1.77
N PRO A 88 -17.15 5.63 -2.38
CA PRO A 88 -17.50 6.89 -1.72
C PRO A 88 -18.50 6.71 -0.57
N GLU A 89 -19.36 5.69 -0.59
CA GLU A 89 -20.31 5.42 0.49
C GLU A 89 -19.59 4.81 1.69
N HIS A 90 -18.64 3.91 1.46
CA HIS A 90 -17.76 3.44 2.53
C HIS A 90 -16.94 4.58 3.14
N ALA A 91 -16.42 5.48 2.31
CA ALA A 91 -15.66 6.64 2.78
C ALA A 91 -16.52 7.56 3.67
N LYS A 92 -17.75 7.88 3.26
CA LYS A 92 -18.70 8.67 4.07
C LYS A 92 -19.05 7.99 5.40
N ALA A 93 -19.35 6.69 5.37
CA ALA A 93 -19.67 5.92 6.57
C ALA A 93 -18.49 5.88 7.54
N LEU A 94 -17.26 5.67 7.03
CA LEU A 94 -16.04 5.69 7.83
C LEU A 94 -15.77 7.08 8.42
N TRP A 95 -16.00 8.15 7.66
CA TRP A 95 -15.84 9.52 8.14
C TRP A 95 -16.78 9.82 9.31
N ALA A 96 -18.08 9.56 9.14
CA ALA A 96 -19.08 9.76 10.19
C ALA A 96 -18.74 8.96 11.46
N ARG A 97 -18.28 7.72 11.31
CA ARG A 97 -17.85 6.92 12.45
C ARG A 97 -16.59 7.47 13.11
N SER A 98 -15.64 7.97 12.32
CA SER A 98 -14.42 8.60 12.84
C SER A 98 -14.74 9.84 13.67
N GLU A 99 -15.64 10.70 13.19
CA GLU A 99 -16.16 11.86 13.92
C GLU A 99 -16.75 11.47 15.29
N GLU A 100 -17.59 10.44 15.33
CA GLU A 100 -18.15 9.92 16.59
C GLU A 100 -17.07 9.41 17.55
N LEU A 101 -16.05 8.72 17.03
CA LEU A 101 -14.99 8.12 17.83
C LEU A 101 -14.05 9.17 18.44
N VAL A 102 -13.76 10.24 17.71
CA VAL A 102 -12.86 11.31 18.19
C VAL A 102 -13.61 12.48 18.83
N GLY A 103 -14.94 12.56 18.68
CA GLY A 103 -15.76 13.62 19.24
C GLY A 103 -15.65 14.96 18.51
N GLU A 104 -15.26 14.95 17.24
CA GLU A 104 -15.08 16.15 16.40
C GLU A 104 -16.01 16.14 15.18
N ARG A 105 -16.15 17.28 14.50
CA ARG A 105 -16.95 17.48 13.27
C ARG A 105 -16.14 18.31 12.27
N PHE A 106 -16.18 17.93 11.00
CA PHE A 106 -15.45 18.59 9.92
C PHE A 106 -16.37 19.04 8.78
#